data_AF-A0A945MH05-F1
#
_entry.id   AF-A0A945MH05-F1
#
_cell.length_a   1.000
_cell.length_b   1.000
_cell.length_c   1.000
_cell.angle_alpha   90.00
_cell.angle_beta   90.00
_cell.angle_gamma   90.00
#
_symmetry.space_group_name_H-M   'P 1'
#
loop_
_entity.id
_entity.type
_entity.pdbx_description
1 polymer ?
#
loop_
_entity_poly.entity_id
_entity_poly.type
_entity_poly.pdbx_seq_one_letter_code
_entity_poly.pdbx_strand_id
1 'polypeptide(L)'
;MENFLSEDEVYNLTIPRGTLTAEERKVINDHIVVTINMLEELPYPKHLKNVPEFAGGHHEKLDGTGYPKGLTKDEMSVQARIMAIADIFEALTAKDRPYKKGKTLSQAMRILGFMKNDAHIDVDLFDLFVKDKIYLKYAEEHLDPDQIDEVQI
;
A
#
# COMPACT_ATOMS: atom_id res chain seq x y z
N MET A 1 19.19 12.59 40.48
CA MET A 1 18.34 13.55 39.75
C MET A 1 17.39 12.68 38.97
N GLU A 2 16.11 12.71 39.31
CA GLU A 2 15.09 11.93 38.59
C GLU A 2 14.97 12.53 37.19
N ASN A 3 14.99 11.69 36.15
CA ASN A 3 14.82 12.17 34.78
C ASN A 3 13.43 12.81 34.66
N PHE A 4 13.36 13.99 34.04
CA PHE A 4 12.11 14.72 33.87
C PHE A 4 11.09 13.97 32.99
N LEU A 5 11.60 13.15 32.06
CA LEU A 5 10.80 12.27 31.21
C LEU A 5 10.99 10.82 31.66
N SER A 6 9.91 10.06 31.59
CA SER A 6 9.95 8.59 31.68
C SER A 6 10.59 7.97 30.44
N GLU A 7 11.04 6.72 30.56
CA GLU A 7 11.61 5.97 29.42
C GLU A 7 10.59 5.79 28.29
N ASP A 8 9.31 5.62 28.63
CA ASP A 8 8.21 5.51 27.66
C ASP A 8 8.00 6.82 26.88
N GLU A 9 8.03 7.97 27.55
CA GLU A 9 7.92 9.28 26.89
C GLU A 9 9.12 9.53 25.96
N VAL A 10 10.34 9.17 26.39
CA VAL A 10 11.52 9.28 25.54
C VAL A 10 11.41 8.38 24.32
N TYR A 11 10.94 7.14 24.48
CA TYR A 11 10.71 6.22 23.35
C TYR A 11 9.73 6.79 22.33
N ASN A 12 8.57 7.28 22.79
CA ASN A 12 7.57 7.90 21.93
C ASN A 12 8.08 9.17 21.22
N LEU A 13 8.86 10.01 21.93
CA LEU A 13 9.41 11.25 21.36
C LEU A 13 10.59 11.03 20.40
N THR A 14 11.17 9.83 20.35
CA THR A 14 12.30 9.50 19.46
C THR A 14 11.88 8.81 18.16
N ILE A 15 10.57 8.67 17.90
CA ILE A 15 10.05 8.10 16.65
C ILE A 15 10.50 8.97 15.46
N PRO A 16 11.30 8.43 14.51
CA PRO A 16 11.88 9.22 13.43
C PRO A 16 10.89 9.58 12.32
N ARG A 17 9.83 8.77 12.14
CA ARG A 17 8.81 8.96 11.10
C ARG A 17 7.45 8.46 11.54
N GLY A 18 6.42 9.27 11.32
CA GLY A 18 5.05 8.95 11.72
C GLY A 18 4.84 9.18 13.22
N THR A 19 3.82 8.52 13.77
CA THR A 19 3.37 8.73 15.16
C THR A 19 3.18 7.41 15.91
N LEU A 20 3.66 6.30 15.34
CA LEU A 20 3.48 4.96 15.90
C LEU A 20 4.83 4.38 16.27
N THR A 21 4.88 3.79 17.46
CA THR A 21 5.94 2.90 17.91
C THR A 21 6.02 1.64 17.03
N ALA A 22 7.07 0.86 17.19
CA ALA A 22 7.21 -0.42 16.46
C ALA A 22 6.08 -1.40 16.83
N GLU A 23 5.69 -1.40 18.10
CA GLU A 23 4.65 -2.26 18.67
C GLU A 23 3.27 -1.86 18.15
N GLU A 24 2.93 -0.57 18.15
CA GLU A 24 1.67 -0.09 17.58
C GLU A 24 1.60 -0.32 16.08
N ARG A 25 2.72 -0.15 15.36
CA ARG A 25 2.77 -0.47 13.92
C ARG A 25 2.49 -1.94 13.67
N LYS A 26 2.97 -2.84 14.54
CA LYS A 26 2.66 -4.27 14.44
C LYS A 26 1.16 -4.52 14.59
N VAL A 27 0.51 -3.89 15.56
CA VAL A 27 -0.95 -3.99 15.76
C VAL A 27 -1.73 -3.51 14.52
N ILE A 28 -1.28 -2.42 13.88
CA ILE A 28 -1.90 -1.97 12.63
C ILE A 28 -1.68 -3.00 11.51
N ASN A 29 -0.48 -3.54 11.36
CA ASN A 29 -0.17 -4.53 10.31
C ASN A 29 -0.96 -5.84 10.48
N ASP A 30 -1.35 -6.19 11.71
CA ASP A 30 -2.13 -7.40 12.01
C ASP A 30 -3.49 -7.45 11.29
N HIS A 31 -4.02 -6.33 10.78
CA HIS A 31 -5.27 -6.34 10.01
C HIS A 31 -5.22 -7.27 8.79
N ILE A 32 -4.03 -7.47 8.19
CA ILE A 32 -3.88 -8.41 7.07
C ILE A 32 -3.92 -9.86 7.55
N VAL A 33 -3.32 -10.16 8.69
CA VAL A 33 -3.41 -11.50 9.31
C VAL A 33 -4.86 -11.82 9.64
N VAL A 34 -5.58 -10.87 10.23
CA VAL A 34 -7.01 -11.01 10.52
C VAL A 34 -7.82 -11.19 9.23
N THR A 35 -7.54 -10.43 8.18
CA THR A 35 -8.19 -10.56 6.88
C THR A 35 -7.99 -11.95 6.29
N ILE A 36 -6.76 -12.47 6.28
CA ILE A 36 -6.46 -13.83 5.79
C ILE A 36 -7.28 -14.85 6.57
N ASN A 37 -7.22 -14.81 7.91
CA ASN A 37 -7.95 -15.75 8.76
C ASN A 37 -9.46 -15.71 8.50
N MET A 38 -10.04 -14.51 8.35
CA MET A 38 -11.47 -14.37 8.07
C MET A 38 -11.85 -14.93 6.69
N LEU A 39 -11.04 -14.67 5.66
CA LEU A 39 -11.35 -15.09 4.30
C LEU A 39 -11.09 -16.59 4.09
N GLU A 40 -10.08 -17.18 4.73
CA GLU A 40 -9.80 -18.62 4.65
C GLU A 40 -10.94 -19.49 5.21
N GLU A 41 -11.73 -18.97 6.14
CA GLU A 41 -12.90 -19.66 6.71
C GLU A 41 -14.14 -19.63 5.78
N LEU A 42 -14.12 -18.84 4.70
CA LEU A 42 -15.27 -18.72 3.81
C LEU A 42 -15.31 -19.86 2.77
N PRO A 43 -16.50 -20.43 2.49
CA PRO A 43 -16.65 -21.54 1.55
C PRO A 43 -16.65 -21.04 0.09
N TYR A 44 -15.48 -20.63 -0.41
CA TYR A 44 -15.37 -20.12 -1.77
C TYR A 44 -15.66 -21.18 -2.84
N PRO A 45 -16.36 -20.82 -3.93
CA PRO A 45 -16.38 -21.65 -5.12
C PRO A 45 -14.97 -21.73 -5.74
N LYS A 46 -14.71 -22.77 -6.54
CA LYS A 46 -13.38 -23.05 -7.11
C LYS A 46 -12.71 -21.86 -7.81
N HIS A 47 -13.48 -20.98 -8.44
CA HIS A 47 -12.97 -19.81 -9.17
C HIS A 47 -12.57 -18.63 -8.26
N LEU A 48 -12.97 -18.64 -6.98
CA LEU A 48 -12.62 -17.61 -5.98
C LEU A 48 -11.70 -18.12 -4.88
N LYS A 49 -11.23 -19.37 -4.96
CA LYS A 49 -10.42 -20.00 -3.90
C LYS A 49 -9.13 -19.24 -3.54
N ASN A 50 -8.64 -18.37 -4.42
CA ASN A 50 -7.40 -17.60 -4.23
C ASN A 50 -7.65 -16.19 -3.65
N VAL A 51 -8.91 -15.79 -3.42
CA VAL A 51 -9.24 -14.48 -2.83
C VAL A 51 -8.47 -14.20 -1.53
N PRO A 52 -8.31 -15.15 -0.59
CA PRO A 52 -7.50 -14.93 0.62
C PRO A 52 -6.03 -14.61 0.32
N GLU A 53 -5.44 -15.22 -0.72
CA GLU A 53 -4.05 -14.95 -1.11
C GLU A 53 -3.91 -13.56 -1.73
N PHE A 54 -4.82 -13.18 -2.62
CA PHE A 54 -4.80 -11.84 -3.22
C PHE A 54 -4.93 -10.77 -2.13
N ALA A 55 -5.92 -10.92 -1.24
CA ALA A 55 -6.17 -10.00 -0.14
C ALA A 55 -5.06 -10.05 0.91
N GLY A 56 -4.43 -11.19 1.15
CA GLY A 56 -3.33 -11.31 2.09
C GLY A 56 -2.01 -10.73 1.58
N GLY A 57 -1.81 -10.71 0.26
CA GLY A 57 -0.55 -10.36 -0.37
C GLY A 57 -0.39 -8.88 -0.77
N HIS A 58 -1.42 -8.04 -0.68
CA HIS A 58 -1.35 -6.68 -1.23
C HIS A 58 -0.45 -5.70 -0.46
N HIS A 59 -0.03 -6.04 0.77
CA HIS A 59 0.98 -5.30 1.55
C HIS A 59 2.39 -5.92 1.48
N GLU A 60 2.54 -7.03 0.76
CA GLU A 60 3.86 -7.58 0.47
C GLU A 60 4.59 -6.67 -0.52
N LYS A 61 5.91 -6.69 -0.44
CA LYS A 61 6.81 -5.91 -1.29
C LYS A 61 7.78 -6.85 -1.93
N LEU A 62 8.14 -6.61 -3.20
CA LEU A 62 8.92 -7.59 -3.96
C LEU A 62 10.33 -7.83 -3.42
N ASP A 63 10.86 -6.90 -2.63
CA ASP A 63 12.13 -6.98 -1.91
C ASP A 63 12.06 -7.79 -0.59
N GLY A 64 10.89 -8.31 -0.23
CA GLY A 64 10.66 -9.09 1.00
C GLY A 64 10.51 -8.24 2.27
N THR A 65 10.53 -6.90 2.17
CA THR A 65 10.35 -6.00 3.34
C THR A 65 8.88 -5.73 3.67
N GLY A 66 7.97 -6.35 2.94
CA GLY A 66 6.53 -6.28 3.15
C GLY A 66 6.05 -7.14 4.31
N TYR A 67 4.73 -7.25 4.44
CA TYR A 67 4.08 -8.02 5.50
C TYR A 67 2.78 -8.64 4.96
N PRO A 68 2.25 -9.72 5.57
CA PRO A 68 2.67 -10.31 6.84
C PRO A 68 3.73 -11.42 6.75
N LYS A 69 4.01 -11.96 5.56
CA LYS A 69 4.88 -13.13 5.36
C LYS A 69 6.27 -12.73 4.84
N GLY A 70 6.45 -11.52 4.30
CA GLY A 70 7.73 -11.06 3.75
C GLY A 70 8.04 -11.74 2.41
N LEU A 71 7.02 -11.87 1.57
CA LEU A 71 7.12 -12.57 0.29
C LEU A 71 7.94 -11.77 -0.72
N THR A 72 8.70 -12.47 -1.55
CA THR A 72 9.43 -11.91 -2.69
C THR A 72 8.62 -12.01 -3.98
N LYS A 73 9.09 -11.35 -5.07
CA LYS A 73 8.40 -11.33 -6.38
C LYS A 73 7.91 -12.70 -6.85
N ASP A 74 8.74 -13.73 -6.73
CA ASP A 74 8.48 -15.07 -7.27
C ASP A 74 7.48 -15.86 -6.41
N GLU A 75 7.25 -15.42 -5.18
CA GLU A 75 6.30 -16.03 -4.24
C GLU A 75 4.92 -15.38 -4.32
N MET A 76 4.80 -14.24 -5.01
CA MET A 76 3.56 -13.48 -5.15
C MET A 76 2.85 -13.76 -6.48
N SER A 77 1.54 -13.97 -6.41
CA SER A 77 0.71 -14.02 -7.62
C SER A 77 0.75 -12.67 -8.37
N VAL A 78 0.44 -12.72 -9.66
CA VAL A 78 0.29 -11.49 -10.47
C VAL A 78 -0.86 -10.64 -9.91
N GLN A 79 -1.93 -11.27 -9.45
CA GLN A 79 -3.11 -10.62 -8.90
C GLN A 79 -2.80 -9.86 -7.60
N ALA A 80 -2.04 -10.45 -6.67
CA ALA A 80 -1.60 -9.77 -5.46
C ALA A 80 -0.72 -8.54 -5.79
N ARG A 81 0.18 -8.67 -6.79
CA ARG A 81 1.01 -7.55 -7.27
C ARG A 81 0.20 -6.44 -7.95
N ILE A 82 -0.85 -6.79 -8.70
CA ILE A 82 -1.80 -5.81 -9.27
C ILE A 82 -2.54 -5.09 -8.13
N MET A 83 -3.03 -5.83 -7.14
CA MET A 83 -3.74 -5.26 -5.99
C MET A 83 -2.89 -4.26 -5.22
N ALA A 84 -1.60 -4.56 -5.00
CA ALA A 84 -0.69 -3.63 -4.34
C ALA A 84 -0.60 -2.28 -5.07
N ILE A 85 -0.44 -2.29 -6.40
CA ILE A 85 -0.40 -1.05 -7.20
C ILE A 85 -1.73 -0.29 -7.11
N ALA A 86 -2.85 -1.01 -7.24
CA ALA A 86 -4.18 -0.42 -7.19
C ALA A 86 -4.47 0.22 -5.82
N ASP A 87 -4.19 -0.48 -4.73
CA ASP A 87 -4.39 -0.03 -3.35
C ASP A 87 -3.55 1.22 -3.05
N ILE A 88 -2.25 1.19 -3.39
CA ILE A 88 -1.36 2.34 -3.18
C ILE A 88 -1.85 3.55 -3.99
N PHE A 89 -2.20 3.36 -5.27
CA PHE A 89 -2.65 4.45 -6.12
C PHE A 89 -3.94 5.10 -5.60
N GLU A 90 -4.92 4.28 -5.24
CA GLU A 90 -6.18 4.73 -4.64
C GLU A 90 -5.90 5.48 -3.33
N ALA A 91 -5.14 4.88 -2.41
CA ALA A 91 -4.82 5.47 -1.12
C ALA A 91 -4.09 6.82 -1.21
N LEU A 92 -3.28 7.02 -2.25
CA LEU A 92 -2.57 8.29 -2.50
C LEU A 92 -3.51 9.37 -3.07
N THR A 93 -4.49 8.99 -3.88
CA THR A 93 -5.38 9.90 -4.62
C THR A 93 -6.73 10.12 -3.92
N ALA A 94 -7.07 9.28 -2.94
CA ALA A 94 -8.32 9.33 -2.18
C ALA A 94 -8.58 10.70 -1.54
N LYS A 95 -9.80 11.20 -1.75
CA LYS A 95 -10.26 12.53 -1.31
C LYS A 95 -10.77 12.56 0.14
N ASP A 96 -11.18 11.41 0.65
CA ASP A 96 -12.03 11.26 1.83
C ASP A 96 -11.24 11.22 3.15
N ARG A 97 -9.93 11.48 3.12
CA ARG A 97 -9.10 11.51 4.33
C ARG A 97 -9.23 12.88 5.01
N PRO A 98 -9.90 12.99 6.18
CA PRO A 98 -10.19 14.27 6.83
C PRO A 98 -8.96 15.09 7.20
N TYR A 99 -7.78 14.46 7.26
CA TYR A 99 -6.53 15.09 7.66
C TYR A 99 -5.59 15.43 6.49
N LYS A 100 -5.96 15.11 5.23
CA LYS A 100 -5.06 15.30 4.09
C LYS A 100 -5.82 15.40 2.78
N LYS A 101 -5.55 16.45 2.01
CA LYS A 101 -6.00 16.51 0.61
C LYS A 101 -5.38 15.35 -0.17
N GLY A 102 -6.18 14.71 -1.01
CA GLY A 102 -5.71 13.72 -1.99
C GLY A 102 -4.56 14.31 -2.81
N LYS A 103 -3.59 13.46 -3.16
CA LYS A 103 -2.47 13.90 -4.00
C LYS A 103 -2.94 14.18 -5.42
N THR A 104 -2.21 15.05 -6.11
CA THR A 104 -2.39 15.20 -7.56
C THR A 104 -1.88 13.94 -8.28
N LEU A 105 -2.31 13.75 -9.52
CA LEU A 105 -1.98 12.58 -10.33
C LEU A 105 -0.46 12.47 -10.52
N SER A 106 0.21 13.58 -10.82
CA SER A 106 1.68 13.64 -10.96
C SER A 106 2.41 13.21 -9.69
N GLN A 107 1.90 13.61 -8.51
CA GLN A 107 2.48 13.24 -7.23
C GLN A 107 2.29 11.75 -6.93
N ALA A 108 1.11 11.19 -7.19
CA ALA A 108 0.84 9.77 -6.98
C ALA A 108 1.71 8.90 -7.91
N MET A 109 1.78 9.25 -9.19
CA MET A 109 2.59 8.54 -10.18
C MET A 109 4.09 8.63 -9.89
N ARG A 110 4.57 9.79 -9.41
CA ARG A 110 5.96 9.93 -8.97
C ARG A 110 6.30 9.03 -7.78
N ILE A 111 5.40 8.91 -6.81
CA ILE A 111 5.60 8.03 -5.64
C ILE A 111 5.65 6.57 -6.10
N LEU A 112 4.71 6.13 -6.94
CA LEU A 112 4.74 4.77 -7.50
C LEU A 112 6.02 4.53 -8.31
N GLY A 113 6.49 5.50 -9.08
CA GLY A 113 7.77 5.42 -9.80
C GLY A 113 8.97 5.20 -8.87
N PHE A 114 9.01 5.85 -7.70
CA PHE A 114 10.02 5.55 -6.69
C PHE A 114 9.85 4.14 -6.09
N MET A 115 8.62 3.74 -5.76
CA MET A 115 8.35 2.40 -5.24
C MET A 115 8.71 1.29 -6.22
N LYS A 116 8.52 1.52 -7.52
CA LYS A 116 9.02 0.66 -8.60
C LYS A 116 10.55 0.53 -8.51
N ASN A 117 11.25 1.65 -8.45
CA ASN A 117 12.72 1.67 -8.42
C ASN A 117 13.30 1.01 -7.17
N ASP A 118 12.59 1.12 -6.04
CA ASP A 118 12.94 0.49 -4.77
C ASP A 118 12.51 -0.99 -4.70
N ALA A 119 11.99 -1.58 -5.78
CA ALA A 119 11.46 -2.94 -5.84
C ALA A 119 10.35 -3.24 -4.81
N HIS A 120 9.58 -2.22 -4.41
CA HIS A 120 8.40 -2.43 -3.58
C HIS A 120 7.20 -2.93 -4.39
N ILE A 121 7.08 -2.53 -5.66
CA ILE A 121 6.00 -2.93 -6.57
C ILE A 121 6.57 -3.49 -7.88
N ASP A 122 5.71 -4.18 -8.64
CA ASP A 122 6.11 -4.83 -9.88
C ASP A 122 6.36 -3.85 -11.03
N VAL A 123 7.56 -3.93 -11.59
CA VAL A 123 8.03 -3.13 -12.72
C VAL A 123 7.18 -3.34 -13.96
N ASP A 124 6.90 -4.59 -14.31
CA ASP A 124 6.22 -4.95 -15.56
C ASP A 124 4.75 -4.51 -15.50
N LEU A 125 4.12 -4.68 -14.33
CA LEU A 125 2.73 -4.26 -14.11
C LEU A 125 2.60 -2.74 -13.98
N PHE A 126 3.55 -2.06 -13.35
CA PHE A 126 3.56 -0.60 -13.30
C PHE A 126 3.73 0.01 -14.70
N ASP A 127 4.64 -0.54 -15.51
CA ASP A 127 4.86 -0.08 -16.86
C ASP A 127 3.61 -0.30 -17.74
N LEU A 128 2.89 -1.40 -17.55
CA LEU A 128 1.58 -1.63 -18.17
C LEU A 128 0.55 -0.58 -17.72
N PHE A 129 0.44 -0.35 -16.40
CA PHE A 129 -0.48 0.62 -15.80
C PHE A 129 -0.30 2.03 -16.37
N VAL A 130 0.95 2.41 -16.64
CA VAL A 130 1.33 3.70 -17.23
C VAL A 130 1.10 3.72 -18.74
N LYS A 131 1.63 2.73 -19.48
CA LYS A 131 1.58 2.66 -20.94
C LYS A 131 0.14 2.66 -21.46
N ASP A 132 -0.73 1.89 -20.82
CA ASP A 132 -2.14 1.78 -21.20
C ASP A 132 -3.01 2.87 -20.57
N LYS A 133 -2.39 3.85 -19.89
CA LYS A 133 -3.04 5.02 -19.26
C LYS A 133 -4.17 4.63 -18.31
N ILE A 134 -4.02 3.50 -17.62
CA ILE A 134 -5.04 3.00 -16.68
C ILE A 134 -5.21 3.99 -15.53
N TYR A 135 -4.11 4.57 -15.04
CA TYR A 135 -4.11 5.62 -14.02
C TYR A 135 -4.94 6.85 -14.42
N LEU A 136 -4.85 7.26 -15.69
CA LEU A 136 -5.56 8.43 -16.21
C LEU A 136 -7.04 8.13 -16.39
N LYS A 137 -7.37 6.94 -16.93
CA LYS A 137 -8.76 6.50 -17.05
C LYS A 137 -9.45 6.48 -15.68
N TYR A 138 -8.81 5.89 -14.67
CA TYR A 138 -9.34 5.93 -13.30
C TYR A 138 -9.50 7.37 -12.80
N ALA A 139 -8.51 8.23 -13.04
CA ALA A 139 -8.55 9.62 -12.60
C ALA A 139 -9.73 10.39 -13.19
N GLU A 140 -9.97 10.26 -14.50
CA GLU A 140 -11.10 10.89 -15.20
C GLU A 140 -12.47 10.40 -14.69
N GLU A 141 -12.55 9.15 -14.23
CA GLU A 141 -13.80 8.55 -13.73
C GLU A 141 -14.07 8.87 -12.24
N HIS A 142 -13.02 9.05 -11.43
CA HIS A 142 -13.16 9.01 -9.97
C HIS A 142 -12.52 10.18 -9.19
N LEU A 143 -11.58 10.92 -9.78
CA LEU A 143 -10.89 12.02 -9.09
C LEU A 143 -11.50 13.36 -9.43
N ASP A 144 -11.31 14.33 -8.53
CA ASP A 144 -11.74 15.69 -8.78
C ASP A 144 -10.85 16.34 -9.86
N PRO A 145 -11.39 17.21 -10.73
CA PRO A 145 -10.62 17.79 -11.84
C PRO A 145 -9.35 18.54 -11.42
N ASP A 146 -9.30 19.09 -10.20
CA ASP A 146 -8.14 19.79 -9.66
C ASP A 146 -7.00 18.85 -9.23
N GLN A 147 -7.26 17.55 -9.11
CA GLN A 147 -6.24 16.52 -8.88
C GLN A 147 -5.58 16.04 -10.17
N ILE A 148 -6.18 16.28 -11.34
CA ILE A 148 -5.74 15.75 -12.63
C ILE A 148 -4.78 16.75 -13.29
N ASP A 149 -3.51 16.73 -12.85
CA ASP A 149 -2.43 17.50 -13.43
C ASP A 149 -1.59 16.69 -14.43
N GLU A 150 -0.70 17.36 -15.16
CA GLU A 150 0.17 16.71 -16.14
C GLU A 150 1.16 15.76 -15.47
N VAL A 151 1.17 14.50 -15.92
CA VAL A 151 2.10 13.48 -15.44
C VAL A 151 3.31 13.41 -16.38
N GLN A 152 4.50 13.70 -15.84
CA GLN A 152 5.77 13.44 -16.52
C GLN A 152 6.24 12.04 -16.16
N ILE A 153 6.22 11.14 -17.14
CA ILE A 153 6.62 9.73 -17.01
C ILE A 153 8.10 9.57 -17.33
#